data_AF-R0MGJ7-F1
#
_entry.id   AF-R0MGJ7-F1
#
_cell.length_a   1.000
_cell.length_b   1.000
_cell.length_c   1.000
_cell.angle_alpha   90.00
_cell.angle_beta   90.00
_cell.angle_gamma   90.00
#
_symmetry.space_group_name_H-M   'P 1'
#
loop_
_entity.id
_entity.type
_entity.pdbx_description
1 polymer ?
#
loop_
_entity_poly.entity_id
_entity_poly.type
_entity_poly.pdbx_seq_one_letter_code
_entity_poly.pdbx_strand_id
1 'polypeptide(L)'
;MINQTDSYLQNMLFDFGSSTNLKPSYVSTPENMKARSAVSRKLVFKVLDSSNGFINGSVTFKYPSASGEYANRVYTLNFSEIKTYVSDFLEPKSISSEDFREMWRKMEWENVYSVKISSNSTLSDILNVFKRKLKGNIVDCKDNEDFLVGNISATTKQNNDILFNVCMTKDGQFINLECRVRSSKEEVVKSLNDILNEVVKLNKSL
;
A
#
# COMPACT_ATOMS: atom_id res chain seq x y z
N MET A 1 16.85 -1.99 18.36
CA MET A 1 17.16 -0.74 19.10
C MET A 1 18.59 -0.80 19.59
N ILE A 2 19.28 0.34 19.64
CA ILE A 2 20.67 0.44 20.12
C ILE A 2 20.68 1.48 21.25
N ASN A 3 21.13 1.08 22.44
CA ASN A 3 21.37 2.01 23.54
C ASN A 3 22.78 2.58 23.39
N GLN A 4 22.88 3.82 22.93
CA GLN A 4 24.15 4.52 22.78
C GLN A 4 24.57 5.28 24.04
N THR A 5 23.81 5.20 25.13
CA THR A 5 24.14 5.86 26.38
C THR A 5 25.05 4.99 27.26
N ASP A 6 25.64 5.63 28.27
CA ASP A 6 26.46 4.97 29.30
C ASP A 6 25.63 4.41 30.47
N SER A 7 24.31 4.50 30.40
CA SER A 7 23.40 4.07 31.46
C SER A 7 22.42 2.99 30.98
N TYR A 8 21.86 2.23 31.93
CA TYR A 8 20.82 1.25 31.64
C TYR A 8 19.51 1.95 31.24
N LEU A 9 18.81 1.39 30.26
CA LEU A 9 17.40 1.71 30.03
C LEU A 9 16.57 0.68 30.81
N GLN A 10 15.72 1.15 31.71
CA GLN A 10 14.88 0.28 32.53
C GLN A 10 13.44 0.29 32.04
N ASN A 11 12.73 -0.84 32.20
CA ASN A 11 11.31 -0.99 31.88
C ASN A 11 10.98 -0.50 30.46
N MET A 12 11.83 -0.85 29.49
CA MET A 12 11.63 -0.53 28.10
C MET A 12 10.42 -1.31 27.59
N LEU A 13 9.39 -0.59 27.15
CA LEU A 13 8.15 -1.17 26.62
C LEU A 13 7.86 -0.59 25.25
N PHE A 14 7.71 -1.47 24.27
CA PHE A 14 7.32 -1.08 22.93
C PHE A 14 5.80 -1.06 22.81
N ASP A 15 5.24 0.01 22.29
CA ASP A 15 3.82 0.13 22.02
C ASP A 15 3.63 0.48 20.55
N PHE A 16 2.77 -0.25 19.85
CA PHE A 16 2.47 0.03 18.45
C PHE A 16 0.96 0.04 18.22
N GLY A 17 0.51 1.07 17.51
CA GLY A 17 -0.80 1.12 16.90
C GLY A 17 -0.71 0.77 15.43
N SER A 18 -1.76 0.16 14.88
CA SER A 18 -1.85 -0.14 13.46
C SER A 18 -3.24 0.13 12.92
N SER A 19 -3.34 0.32 11.60
CA SER A 19 -4.62 0.36 10.90
C SER A 19 -5.40 -0.95 11.07
N THR A 20 -6.72 -0.89 10.89
CA THR A 20 -7.65 -2.02 11.16
C THR A 20 -7.37 -3.27 10.32
N ASN A 21 -6.75 -3.10 9.14
CA ASN A 21 -6.35 -4.20 8.27
C ASN A 21 -5.09 -4.94 8.76
N LEU A 22 -4.41 -4.45 9.80
CA LEU A 22 -3.22 -5.05 10.39
C LEU A 22 -3.49 -5.38 11.87
N LYS A 23 -3.37 -6.67 12.23
CA LYS A 23 -3.56 -7.13 13.60
C LYS A 23 -2.22 -7.50 14.25
N PRO A 24 -1.81 -6.86 15.36
CA PRO A 24 -0.61 -7.27 16.08
C PRO A 24 -0.75 -8.71 16.59
N SER A 25 0.29 -9.52 16.41
CA SER A 25 0.38 -10.92 16.83
C SER A 25 1.63 -11.13 17.69
N TYR A 26 1.86 -10.22 18.61
CA TYR A 26 2.93 -10.27 19.60
C TYR A 26 2.39 -9.78 20.95
N VAL A 27 3.12 -10.09 22.01
CA VAL A 27 2.87 -9.54 23.35
C VAL A 27 4.03 -8.61 23.67
N SER A 28 3.73 -7.38 24.09
CA SER A 28 4.76 -6.46 24.56
C SER A 28 5.02 -6.69 26.04
N THR A 29 6.27 -6.98 26.39
CA THR A 29 6.72 -7.18 27.77
C THR A 29 7.82 -6.18 28.12
N PRO A 30 7.81 -5.59 29.33
CA PRO A 30 8.87 -4.69 29.75
C PRO A 30 10.23 -5.39 29.80
N GLU A 31 11.25 -4.71 29.30
CA GLU A 31 12.60 -5.26 29.19
C GLU A 31 13.66 -4.23 29.58
N ASN A 32 14.80 -4.69 30.08
CA ASN A 32 15.92 -3.81 30.39
C ASN A 32 16.98 -3.89 29.30
N MET A 33 17.64 -2.77 29.04
CA MET A 33 18.70 -2.68 28.05
C MET A 33 19.97 -2.15 28.68
N LYS A 34 21.07 -2.90 28.54
CA LYS A 34 22.39 -2.50 29.06
C LYS A 34 22.90 -1.24 28.35
N ALA A 35 23.76 -0.48 29.03
CA ALA A 35 24.56 0.57 28.40
C ALA A 35 25.32 0.02 27.18
N ARG A 36 25.48 0.85 26.14
CA ARG A 36 26.26 0.53 24.93
C ARG A 36 25.91 -0.84 24.29
N SER A 37 24.64 -1.25 24.36
CA SER A 37 24.19 -2.55 23.86
C SER A 37 23.17 -2.43 22.72
N ALA A 38 22.88 -3.55 22.05
CA ALA A 38 21.87 -3.65 21.01
C ALA A 38 20.92 -4.81 21.31
N VAL A 39 19.63 -4.61 21.02
CA VAL A 39 18.58 -5.62 21.13
C VAL A 39 17.78 -5.63 19.83
N SER A 40 17.57 -6.82 19.28
CA SER A 40 16.72 -7.05 18.12
C SER A 40 15.45 -7.80 18.54
N ARG A 41 14.30 -7.34 18.07
CA ARG A 41 12.98 -7.92 18.34
C ARG A 41 12.25 -8.10 17.02
N LYS A 42 11.67 -9.28 16.84
CA LYS A 42 10.77 -9.57 15.72
C LYS A 42 9.33 -9.42 16.21
N LEU A 43 8.63 -8.42 15.68
CA LEU A 43 7.22 -8.19 15.92
C LEU A 43 6.44 -8.58 14.67
N VAL A 44 5.33 -9.30 14.84
CA VAL A 44 4.55 -9.83 13.73
C VAL A 44 3.19 -9.16 13.72
N PHE A 45 2.81 -8.61 12.57
CA PHE A 45 1.47 -8.10 12.30
C PHE A 45 0.83 -9.00 11.24
N LYS A 46 -0.37 -9.52 11.53
CA LYS A 46 -1.16 -10.32 10.60
C LYS A 46 -1.96 -9.38 9.70
N VAL A 47 -1.81 -9.55 8.39
CA VAL A 47 -2.59 -8.80 7.39
C VAL A 47 -3.97 -9.43 7.27
N LEU A 48 -4.98 -8.74 7.79
CA LEU A 48 -6.39 -9.14 7.71
C LEU A 48 -7.01 -8.77 6.37
N ASP A 49 -6.62 -7.62 5.83
CA ASP A 49 -7.08 -7.10 4.56
C ASP A 49 -5.95 -6.41 3.79
N SER A 50 -6.03 -6.44 2.47
CA SER A 50 -4.98 -5.97 1.56
C SER A 50 -5.05 -4.47 1.24
N SER A 51 -5.82 -3.68 1.98
CA SER A 51 -5.89 -2.22 1.85
C SER A 51 -4.59 -1.52 2.31
N ASN A 52 -4.46 -0.23 1.95
CA ASN A 52 -3.39 0.62 2.48
C ASN A 52 -3.50 0.67 4.01
N GLY A 53 -2.35 0.64 4.66
CA GLY A 53 -2.26 0.57 6.11
C GLY A 53 -1.04 1.30 6.65
N PHE A 54 -1.01 1.45 7.97
CA PHE A 54 0.11 2.04 8.68
C PHE A 54 0.35 1.32 10.01
N ILE A 55 1.60 1.40 10.45
CA ILE A 55 2.03 1.01 11.79
C ILE A 55 2.74 2.23 12.36
N ASN A 56 2.23 2.72 13.49
CA ASN A 56 2.90 3.71 14.32
C ASN A 56 3.36 3.03 15.61
N GLY A 57 4.33 3.63 16.29
CA GLY A 57 4.72 3.10 17.56
C GLY A 57 5.66 4.00 18.32
N SER A 58 5.89 3.61 19.56
CA SER A 58 6.79 4.27 20.46
C SER A 58 7.47 3.25 21.35
N VAL A 59 8.55 3.69 21.97
CA VAL A 59 9.17 2.97 23.08
C VAL A 59 9.20 3.88 24.29
N THR A 60 8.69 3.36 25.40
CA THR A 60 8.78 4.01 26.71
C THR A 60 9.90 3.36 27.50
N PHE A 61 10.64 4.12 28.29
CA PHE A 61 11.69 3.60 29.18
C PHE A 61 12.00 4.58 30.31
N LYS A 62 12.67 4.09 31.35
CA LYS A 62 13.26 4.89 32.42
C LYS A 62 14.76 5.06 32.18
N TYR A 63 15.24 6.27 32.39
CA TYR A 63 16.64 6.68 32.24
C TYR A 63 17.06 7.51 33.46
N PRO A 64 18.31 7.42 33.94
CA PRO A 64 18.71 8.16 35.12
C PRO A 64 18.75 9.66 34.85
N SER A 65 18.47 10.45 35.89
CA SER A 65 18.67 11.90 35.88
C SER A 65 20.17 12.25 35.85
N ALA A 66 20.50 13.53 35.75
CA ALA A 66 21.88 14.01 35.84
C ALA A 66 22.58 13.65 37.17
N SER A 67 21.83 13.37 38.25
CA SER A 67 22.37 12.91 39.53
C SER A 67 22.60 11.39 39.59
N GLY A 68 22.30 10.65 38.51
CA GLY A 68 22.46 9.20 38.45
C GLY A 68 21.26 8.40 39.00
N GLU A 69 20.23 9.08 39.51
CA GLU A 69 19.04 8.42 40.07
C GLU A 69 18.00 8.11 38.99
N TYR A 70 17.47 6.88 39.02
CA TYR A 70 16.33 6.49 38.18
C TYR A 70 15.05 7.08 38.77
N ALA A 71 14.76 8.33 38.41
CA ALA A 71 13.51 8.99 38.77
C ALA A 71 12.29 8.23 38.19
N ASN A 72 11.10 8.49 38.75
CA ASN A 72 9.83 7.96 38.22
C ASN A 72 9.42 8.55 36.86
N ARG A 73 10.28 9.36 36.23
CA ARG A 73 10.05 9.92 34.91
C ARG A 73 10.18 8.81 33.85
N VAL A 74 9.14 8.68 33.04
CA VAL A 74 9.13 7.83 31.85
C VAL A 74 9.46 8.71 30.64
N TYR A 75 10.41 8.26 29.83
CA TYR A 75 10.77 8.86 28.55
C TYR A 75 10.09 8.09 27.43
N THR A 76 9.61 8.80 26.41
CA THR A 76 8.98 8.21 25.23
C THR A 76 9.74 8.63 23.99
N LEU A 77 10.10 7.66 23.15
CA LEU A 77 10.64 7.90 21.81
C LEU A 77 9.64 7.36 20.78
N ASN A 78 9.18 8.24 19.90
CA ASN A 78 8.28 7.87 18.82
C ASN A 78 9.07 7.34 17.63
N PHE A 79 8.57 6.28 17.01
CA PHE A 79 9.09 5.77 15.75
C PHE A 79 8.45 6.48 14.57
N SER A 80 9.18 6.53 13.45
CA SER A 80 8.60 6.91 12.18
C SER A 80 7.52 5.92 11.77
N GLU A 81 6.46 6.44 11.16
CA GLU A 81 5.37 5.62 10.64
C GLU A 81 5.88 4.70 9.53
N ILE A 82 5.45 3.44 9.58
CA ILE A 82 5.66 2.45 8.53
C ILE A 82 4.36 2.33 7.75
N LYS A 83 4.39 2.61 6.44
CA LYS A 83 3.24 2.46 5.54
C LYS A 83 3.30 1.15 4.79
N THR A 84 2.14 0.53 4.60
CA THR A 84 1.95 -0.64 3.73
C THR A 84 0.96 -0.27 2.63
N TYR A 85 1.25 -0.65 1.39
CA TYR A 85 0.41 -0.29 0.26
C TYR A 85 -0.27 -1.52 -0.35
N VAL A 86 -1.46 -1.34 -0.89
CA VAL A 86 -2.20 -2.40 -1.61
C VAL A 86 -1.36 -3.02 -2.74
N SER A 87 -0.51 -2.23 -3.42
CA SER A 87 0.41 -2.69 -4.45
C SER A 87 1.37 -3.79 -4.00
N ASP A 88 1.69 -3.85 -2.71
CA ASP A 88 2.60 -4.85 -2.15
C ASP A 88 1.92 -6.21 -2.05
N PHE A 89 0.58 -6.22 -2.04
CA PHE A 89 -0.26 -7.40 -1.93
C PHE A 89 -0.88 -7.85 -3.26
N LEU A 90 -0.75 -7.07 -4.33
CA LEU A 90 -1.26 -7.41 -5.66
C LEU A 90 -0.47 -8.56 -6.29
N GLU A 91 -1.23 -9.46 -6.92
CA GLU A 91 -0.76 -10.62 -7.68
C GLU A 91 -1.54 -10.73 -9.01
N PRO A 92 -0.89 -11.20 -10.08
CA PRO A 92 -1.54 -11.36 -11.38
C PRO A 92 -2.61 -12.45 -11.31
N LYS A 93 -3.78 -12.17 -11.89
CA LYS A 93 -4.85 -13.16 -12.05
C LYS A 93 -5.21 -13.26 -13.53
N SER A 94 -5.11 -14.45 -14.11
CA SER A 94 -5.60 -14.71 -15.47
C SER A 94 -7.02 -15.23 -15.43
N ILE A 95 -7.92 -14.59 -16.16
CA ILE A 95 -9.31 -15.01 -16.35
C ILE A 95 -9.70 -14.80 -17.82
N SER A 96 -10.76 -15.48 -18.28
CA SER A 96 -11.30 -15.25 -19.62
C SER A 96 -12.06 -13.91 -19.70
N SER A 97 -12.28 -13.40 -20.91
CA SER A 97 -13.13 -12.22 -21.13
C SER A 97 -14.56 -12.44 -20.65
N GLU A 98 -15.09 -13.67 -20.79
CA GLU A 98 -16.41 -14.06 -20.31
C GLU A 98 -16.49 -13.98 -18.79
N ASP A 99 -15.52 -14.58 -18.09
CA ASP A 99 -15.42 -14.54 -16.63
C ASP A 99 -15.25 -13.12 -16.12
N PHE A 100 -14.42 -12.30 -16.79
CA PHE A 100 -14.26 -10.89 -16.43
C PHE A 100 -15.60 -10.16 -16.46
N ARG A 101 -16.40 -10.32 -17.53
CA ARG A 101 -17.71 -9.65 -17.64
C ARG A 101 -18.69 -10.14 -16.59
N GLU A 102 -18.65 -11.41 -16.22
CA GLU A 102 -19.52 -11.96 -15.17
C GLU A 102 -19.10 -11.44 -13.79
N MET A 103 -17.82 -11.52 -13.47
CA MET A 103 -17.27 -11.02 -12.21
C MET A 103 -17.49 -9.51 -12.07
N TRP A 104 -17.26 -8.74 -13.13
CA TRP A 104 -17.46 -7.29 -13.16
C TRP A 104 -18.87 -6.89 -12.71
N ARG A 105 -19.88 -7.62 -13.18
CA ARG A 105 -21.29 -7.39 -12.81
C ARG A 105 -21.61 -7.74 -11.35
N LYS A 106 -20.83 -8.65 -10.74
CA LYS A 106 -21.00 -9.09 -9.36
C LYS A 106 -20.26 -8.20 -8.34
N MET A 107 -19.33 -7.35 -8.78
CA MET A 107 -18.56 -6.50 -7.87
C MET A 107 -19.44 -5.39 -7.28
N GLU A 108 -19.44 -5.30 -5.96
CA GLU A 108 -20.25 -4.36 -5.18
C GLU A 108 -19.69 -2.93 -5.22
N TRP A 109 -18.36 -2.81 -5.12
CA TRP A 109 -17.70 -1.51 -4.99
C TRP A 109 -17.04 -1.10 -6.30
N GLU A 110 -17.21 0.18 -6.66
CA GLU A 110 -16.59 0.81 -7.82
C GLU A 110 -15.99 2.16 -7.42
N ASN A 111 -14.84 2.49 -8.01
CA ASN A 111 -14.30 3.83 -8.03
C ASN A 111 -13.86 4.18 -9.44
N VAL A 112 -14.05 5.45 -9.82
CA VAL A 112 -13.74 5.97 -11.15
C VAL A 112 -12.66 7.03 -11.00
N TYR A 113 -11.57 6.82 -11.72
CA TYR A 113 -10.45 7.74 -11.77
C TYR A 113 -10.35 8.33 -13.16
N SER A 114 -10.57 9.64 -13.29
CA SER A 114 -10.50 10.35 -14.56
C SER A 114 -9.44 11.43 -14.53
N VAL A 115 -8.57 11.45 -15.53
CA VAL A 115 -7.48 12.43 -15.63
C VAL A 115 -7.16 12.75 -17.08
N LYS A 116 -6.83 14.01 -17.34
CA LYS A 116 -6.24 14.43 -18.62
C LYS A 116 -4.72 14.48 -18.46
N ILE A 117 -4.02 13.72 -19.29
CA ILE A 117 -2.56 13.71 -19.35
C ILE A 117 -2.08 14.28 -20.68
N SER A 118 -0.94 14.96 -20.66
CA SER A 118 -0.18 15.27 -21.88
C SER A 118 0.96 14.27 -21.91
N SER A 119 1.05 13.48 -22.97
CA SER A 119 2.10 12.48 -23.16
C SER A 119 2.29 12.22 -24.65
N ASN A 120 3.54 11.95 -25.03
CA ASN A 120 3.86 11.50 -26.39
C ASN A 120 3.83 9.96 -26.52
N SER A 121 3.56 9.25 -25.42
CA SER A 121 3.51 7.79 -25.38
C SER A 121 2.30 7.25 -26.14
N THR A 122 2.41 6.03 -26.68
CA THR A 122 1.27 5.35 -27.30
C THR A 122 0.26 4.91 -26.23
N LEU A 123 -1.01 4.76 -26.61
CA LEU A 123 -2.04 4.26 -25.68
C LEU A 123 -1.69 2.87 -25.13
N SER A 124 -1.11 2.02 -25.98
CA SER A 124 -0.65 0.67 -25.62
C SER A 124 0.50 0.70 -24.61
N ASP A 125 1.42 1.66 -24.72
CA ASP A 125 2.50 1.83 -23.74
C ASP A 125 1.94 2.18 -22.36
N ILE A 126 0.99 3.11 -22.32
CA ILE A 126 0.32 3.51 -21.07
C ILE A 126 -0.39 2.30 -20.45
N LEU A 127 -1.14 1.52 -21.24
CA LEU A 127 -1.79 0.28 -20.76
C LEU A 127 -0.76 -0.72 -20.20
N ASN A 128 0.42 -0.82 -20.81
CA ASN A 128 1.50 -1.65 -20.30
C ASN A 128 2.08 -1.12 -18.96
N VAL A 129 2.12 0.20 -18.76
CA VAL A 129 2.46 0.78 -17.43
C VAL A 129 1.43 0.35 -16.38
N PHE A 130 0.14 0.43 -16.71
CA PHE A 130 -0.95 -0.04 -15.85
C PHE A 130 -0.76 -1.52 -15.48
N LYS A 131 -0.56 -2.39 -16.47
CA LYS A 131 -0.31 -3.83 -16.27
C LYS A 131 0.83 -4.06 -15.27
N ARG A 132 1.96 -3.39 -15.44
CA ARG A 132 3.14 -3.55 -14.56
C ARG A 132 2.89 -3.03 -13.15
N LYS A 133 2.33 -1.83 -13.01
CA LYS A 133 2.12 -1.18 -11.70
C LYS A 133 1.04 -1.86 -10.87
N LEU A 134 -0.01 -2.34 -11.54
CA LEU A 134 -1.08 -3.11 -10.89
C LEU A 134 -0.72 -4.59 -10.70
N LYS A 135 0.44 -5.04 -11.20
CA LYS A 135 0.82 -6.46 -11.27
C LYS A 135 -0.32 -7.34 -11.84
N GLY A 136 -1.07 -6.78 -12.78
CA GLY A 136 -2.27 -7.40 -13.34
C GLY A 136 -2.00 -8.07 -14.69
N ASN A 137 -2.99 -8.83 -15.17
CA ASN A 137 -2.99 -9.39 -16.51
C ASN A 137 -4.04 -8.68 -17.36
N ILE A 138 -3.66 -8.31 -18.58
CA ILE A 138 -4.60 -7.78 -19.57
C ILE A 138 -5.46 -8.96 -20.04
N VAL A 139 -6.77 -8.87 -19.81
CA VAL A 139 -7.76 -9.88 -20.19
C VAL A 139 -8.14 -9.70 -21.65
N ASP A 140 -8.53 -8.48 -22.01
CA ASP A 140 -8.75 -8.08 -23.38
C ASP A 140 -8.40 -6.61 -23.58
N CYS A 141 -8.17 -6.25 -24.84
CA CYS A 141 -7.87 -4.89 -25.26
C CYS A 141 -8.53 -4.65 -26.62
N LYS A 142 -9.18 -3.50 -26.75
CA LYS A 142 -9.67 -2.98 -28.02
C LYS A 142 -9.03 -1.62 -28.23
N ASP A 143 -8.23 -1.51 -29.29
CA ASP A 143 -7.52 -0.30 -29.65
C ASP A 143 -7.86 0.16 -31.07
N ASN A 144 -7.76 1.47 -31.25
CA ASN A 144 -7.80 2.20 -32.51
C ASN A 144 -6.81 3.38 -32.40
N GLU A 145 -6.61 4.14 -33.48
CA GLU A 145 -5.70 5.31 -33.49
C GLU A 145 -6.06 6.36 -32.43
N ASP A 146 -7.37 6.54 -32.17
CA ASP A 146 -7.89 7.59 -31.30
C ASP A 146 -8.32 7.10 -29.91
N PHE A 147 -8.51 5.79 -29.70
CA PHE A 147 -8.95 5.28 -28.40
C PHE A 147 -8.43 3.88 -28.08
N LEU A 148 -8.35 3.58 -26.80
CA LEU A 148 -8.02 2.26 -26.28
C LEU A 148 -8.90 1.94 -25.08
N VAL A 149 -9.46 0.74 -25.05
CA VAL A 149 -10.16 0.17 -23.90
C VAL A 149 -9.51 -1.16 -23.55
N GLY A 150 -8.92 -1.23 -22.35
CA GLY A 150 -8.27 -2.43 -21.84
C GLY A 150 -8.90 -2.90 -20.53
N ASN A 151 -9.20 -4.19 -20.44
CA ASN A 151 -9.61 -4.84 -19.21
C ASN A 151 -8.42 -5.53 -18.56
N ILE A 152 -8.20 -5.27 -17.27
CA ILE A 152 -7.09 -5.86 -16.50
C ILE A 152 -7.67 -6.55 -15.27
N SER A 153 -7.18 -7.75 -14.97
CA SER A 153 -7.50 -8.49 -13.74
C SER A 153 -6.28 -8.66 -12.85
N ALA A 154 -6.48 -8.43 -11.57
CA ALA A 154 -5.53 -8.74 -10.51
C ALA A 154 -6.27 -9.36 -9.33
N THR A 155 -5.53 -9.93 -8.40
CA THR A 155 -6.05 -10.37 -7.11
C THR A 155 -5.07 -9.96 -6.02
N THR A 156 -5.51 -9.99 -4.77
CA THR A 156 -4.60 -9.81 -3.64
C THR A 156 -4.18 -11.16 -3.08
N LYS A 157 -3.10 -11.18 -2.28
CA LYS A 157 -2.68 -12.38 -1.52
C LYS A 157 -3.76 -12.99 -0.63
N GLN A 158 -4.79 -12.22 -0.28
CA GLN A 158 -5.95 -12.66 0.48
C GLN A 158 -7.10 -13.16 -0.43
N ASN A 159 -6.83 -13.38 -1.72
CA ASN A 159 -7.79 -13.77 -2.75
C ASN A 159 -8.95 -12.78 -2.92
N ASN A 160 -8.69 -11.48 -2.76
CA ASN A 160 -9.66 -10.45 -3.12
C ASN A 160 -9.42 -10.03 -4.56
N ASP A 161 -10.39 -10.31 -5.42
CA ASP A 161 -10.28 -9.98 -6.84
C ASP A 161 -10.50 -8.49 -7.09
N ILE A 162 -9.70 -7.95 -8.00
CA ILE A 162 -9.73 -6.55 -8.39
C ILE A 162 -9.73 -6.50 -9.92
N LEU A 163 -10.75 -5.84 -10.46
CA LEU A 163 -10.93 -5.70 -11.89
C LEU A 163 -10.79 -4.22 -12.27
N PHE A 164 -10.11 -3.97 -13.38
CA PHE A 164 -9.88 -2.64 -13.91
C PHE A 164 -10.41 -2.59 -15.34
N ASN A 165 -11.14 -1.52 -15.63
CA ASN A 165 -11.47 -1.12 -16.99
C ASN A 165 -10.77 0.21 -17.26
N VAL A 166 -9.81 0.21 -18.18
CA VAL A 166 -9.00 1.38 -18.53
C VAL A 166 -9.44 1.85 -19.91
N CYS A 167 -10.05 3.03 -19.95
CA CYS A 167 -10.45 3.72 -21.17
C CYS A 167 -9.53 4.92 -21.40
N MET A 168 -8.99 5.05 -22.60
CA MET A 168 -8.13 6.16 -23.00
C MET A 168 -8.58 6.69 -24.35
N THR A 169 -8.75 8.00 -24.47
CA THR A 169 -9.08 8.67 -25.73
C THR A 169 -8.06 9.77 -26.01
N LYS A 170 -7.53 9.79 -27.23
CA LYS A 170 -6.60 10.81 -27.70
C LYS A 170 -7.37 12.03 -28.19
N ASP A 171 -6.90 13.20 -27.78
CA ASP A 171 -7.41 14.53 -28.11
C ASP A 171 -6.21 15.42 -28.47
N GLY A 172 -5.72 15.26 -29.70
CA GLY A 172 -4.47 15.88 -30.16
C GLY A 172 -3.25 15.37 -29.39
N GLN A 173 -2.64 16.25 -28.59
CA GLN A 173 -1.49 15.93 -27.72
C GLN A 173 -1.91 15.49 -26.30
N PHE A 174 -3.21 15.48 -26.03
CA PHE A 174 -3.74 15.05 -24.74
C PHE A 174 -4.35 13.67 -24.83
N ILE A 175 -4.32 12.96 -23.70
CA ILE A 175 -4.99 11.68 -23.53
C ILE A 175 -5.93 11.84 -22.34
N ASN A 176 -7.22 11.62 -22.59
CA ASN A 176 -8.24 11.52 -21.56
C ASN A 176 -8.27 10.07 -21.08
N LEU A 177 -7.84 9.84 -19.85
CA LEU A 177 -7.75 8.53 -19.22
C LEU A 177 -8.86 8.42 -18.18
N GLU A 178 -9.74 7.43 -18.33
CA GLU A 178 -10.71 7.01 -17.33
C GLU A 178 -10.43 5.55 -16.93
N CYS A 179 -10.10 5.33 -15.67
CA CYS A 179 -9.92 3.99 -15.11
C CYS A 179 -11.01 3.72 -14.08
N ARG A 180 -11.83 2.70 -14.34
CA ARG A 180 -12.79 2.17 -13.38
C ARG A 180 -12.18 0.97 -12.68
N VAL A 181 -12.28 0.97 -11.36
CA VAL A 181 -11.75 -0.09 -10.51
C VAL A 181 -12.89 -0.69 -9.72
N ARG A 182 -13.04 -2.02 -9.75
CA ARG A 182 -14.06 -2.74 -9.01
C ARG A 182 -13.50 -3.87 -8.18
N SER A 183 -14.07 -4.07 -6.99
CA SER A 183 -13.73 -5.19 -6.09
C SER A 183 -14.92 -5.49 -5.16
N SER A 184 -14.81 -6.58 -4.40
CA SER A 184 -15.74 -6.92 -3.34
C SER A 184 -15.57 -6.09 -2.07
N LYS A 185 -14.46 -5.34 -1.94
CA LYS A 185 -14.16 -4.53 -0.74
C LYS A 185 -13.92 -3.07 -1.08
N GLU A 186 -14.58 -2.18 -0.33
CA GLU A 186 -14.50 -0.73 -0.51
C GLU A 186 -13.08 -0.19 -0.27
N GLU A 187 -12.43 -0.65 0.79
CA GLU A 187 -11.12 -0.16 1.23
C GLU A 187 -10.03 -0.45 0.21
N VAL A 188 -10.10 -1.61 -0.45
CA VAL A 188 -9.17 -2.00 -1.51
C VAL A 188 -9.31 -1.06 -2.71
N VAL A 189 -10.54 -0.79 -3.13
CA VAL A 189 -10.83 0.11 -4.26
C VAL A 189 -10.35 1.54 -3.97
N LYS A 190 -10.56 2.05 -2.74
CA LYS A 190 -10.07 3.38 -2.33
C LYS A 190 -8.53 3.44 -2.29
N SER A 191 -7.89 2.38 -1.84
CA SER A 191 -6.42 2.30 -1.68
C SER A 191 -5.66 2.35 -3.01
N LEU A 192 -6.30 1.98 -4.12
CA LEU A 192 -5.68 1.93 -5.44
C LEU A 192 -5.50 3.31 -6.09
N ASN A 193 -6.15 4.36 -5.57
CA ASN A 193 -6.02 5.73 -6.10
C ASN A 193 -4.57 6.23 -6.14
N ASP A 194 -3.76 5.88 -5.12
CA ASP A 194 -2.37 6.33 -5.06
C ASP A 194 -1.53 5.73 -6.21
N ILE A 195 -1.77 4.47 -6.56
CA ILE A 195 -1.08 3.79 -7.66
C ILE A 195 -1.50 4.38 -9.00
N LEU A 196 -2.78 4.69 -9.19
CA LEU A 196 -3.28 5.35 -10.40
C LEU A 196 -2.63 6.73 -10.58
N ASN A 197 -2.49 7.49 -9.49
CA ASN A 197 -1.76 8.76 -9.51
C ASN A 197 -0.28 8.60 -9.87
N GLU A 198 0.39 7.55 -9.40
CA GLU A 198 1.77 7.26 -9.80
C GLU A 198 1.91 6.92 -11.27
N VAL A 199 1.02 6.08 -11.80
CA VAL A 199 0.99 5.71 -13.22
C VAL A 199 0.87 6.96 -14.09
N VAL A 200 0.00 7.89 -13.69
CA VAL A 200 -0.19 9.16 -14.38
C VAL A 200 1.06 10.04 -14.34
N LYS A 201 1.72 10.15 -13.19
CA LYS A 201 2.95 10.95 -13.04
C LYS A 201 4.06 10.45 -13.95
N LEU A 202 4.25 9.13 -14.03
CA LEU A 202 5.28 8.51 -14.89
C LEU A 202 5.07 8.81 -16.37
N ASN A 203 3.81 8.89 -16.82
CA ASN A 203 3.48 9.19 -18.21
C ASN A 203 3.52 10.69 -18.55
N LYS A 204 3.59 11.59 -17.56
CA LYS A 204 3.88 13.02 -17.78
C LYS A 204 5.37 13.32 -17.94
N SER A 205 6.23 12.45 -17.41
CA SER A 205 7.69 12.57 -17.50
C SER A 205 8.31 11.88 -18.73
N LEU A 206 7.48 11.25 -19.56
CA LEU A 206 7.84 10.56 -20.81
C LEU A 206 7.18 11.28 -22.00
#